data_AF-A0A1W9LMM0-F1
#
_entry.id   AF-A0A1W9LMM0-F1
#
_cell.length_a   1.000
_cell.length_b   1.000
_cell.length_c   1.000
_cell.angle_alpha   90.00
_cell.angle_beta   90.00
_cell.angle_gamma   90.00
#
_symmetry.space_group_name_H-M   'P 1'
#
loop_
_entity.id
_entity.type
_entity.pdbx_description
1 polymer ?
#
loop_
_entity_poly.entity_id
_entity_poly.type
_entity_poly.pdbx_seq_one_letter_code
_entity_poly.pdbx_strand_id
1 'polypeptide(L)' 'MPSQFITIANNASETKKIAKNLAEEILADGKRREGAIVLGLKGNLGGGKTTFTQGFAKGLRIKEKILSPTFNILKK' A
#
# COMPACT_ATOMS: atom_id res chain seq x y z
N MET A 1 16.17 -5.79 -17.41
CA MET A 1 14.80 -5.26 -17.54
C MET A 1 14.13 -5.42 -16.19
N PRO A 2 13.61 -4.36 -15.54
CA PRO A 2 12.81 -4.57 -14.32
C PRO A 2 11.58 -5.38 -14.69
N SER A 3 11.33 -6.46 -13.95
CA SER A 3 10.13 -7.28 -14.08
C SER A 3 8.91 -6.45 -13.72
N GLN A 4 7.99 -6.26 -14.68
CA GLN A 4 6.75 -5.54 -14.46
C GLN A 4 5.62 -6.55 -14.22
N PHE A 5 4.94 -6.40 -13.09
CA PHE A 5 3.75 -7.18 -12.74
C PHE A 5 2.51 -6.30 -12.88
N ILE A 6 1.42 -6.88 -13.38
CA ILE A 6 0.13 -6.22 -13.54
C ILE A 6 -0.91 -6.98 -12.72
N THR A 7 -1.69 -6.25 -11.94
CA THR A 7 -2.85 -6.79 -11.21
C THR A 7 -4.00 -5.82 -11.36
N ILE A 8 -5.21 -6.36 -11.52
CA ILE A 8 -6.44 -5.59 -11.73
C ILE A 8 -7.31 -5.76 -10.48
N ALA A 9 -7.87 -4.65 -10.00
CA ALA A 9 -8.84 -4.60 -8.91
C ALA A 9 -10.08 -3.85 -9.38
N ASN A 10 -11.26 -4.45 -9.22
CA ASN A 10 -12.52 -3.89 -9.68
C ASN A 10 -13.26 -3.10 -8.60
N ASN A 11 -12.78 -3.16 -7.34
CA ASN A 11 -13.37 -2.45 -6.22
C ASN A 11 -12.35 -2.20 -5.09
N ALA A 12 -12.79 -1.45 -4.09
CA ALA A 12 -11.97 -1.08 -2.94
C ALA A 12 -11.56 -2.29 -2.07
N SER A 13 -12.40 -3.33 -2.00
CA SER A 13 -12.12 -4.53 -1.22
C SER A 13 -10.98 -5.34 -1.86
N GLU A 14 -11.04 -5.54 -3.18
CA GLU A 14 -9.99 -6.19 -3.96
C GLU A 14 -8.68 -5.41 -3.87
N THR A 15 -8.72 -4.08 -4.00
CA THR A 15 -7.54 -3.22 -3.83
C THR A 15 -6.89 -3.43 -2.46
N LYS A 16 -7.70 -3.50 -1.39
CA LYS A 16 -7.20 -3.77 -0.04
C LYS A 16 -6.61 -5.17 0.09
N LYS A 17 -7.23 -6.18 -0.52
CA LYS A 17 -6.76 -7.57 -0.50
C LYS A 17 -5.41 -7.71 -1.19
N ILE A 18 -5.24 -7.12 -2.38
CA ILE A 18 -3.97 -7.11 -3.13
C ILE A 18 -2.88 -6.44 -2.30
N ALA A 19 -3.16 -5.26 -1.74
CA ALA A 19 -2.19 -4.53 -0.92
C ALA A 19 -1.81 -5.29 0.35
N LYS A 20 -2.77 -5.98 0.99
CA LYS A 20 -2.54 -6.83 2.15
C LYS A 20 -1.58 -7.98 1.79
N ASN A 21 -1.86 -8.71 0.72
CA ASN A 21 -1.05 -9.84 0.28
C ASN A 21 0.40 -9.40 -0.02
N LEU A 22 0.57 -8.27 -0.70
CA LEU A 22 1.91 -7.72 -0.97
C LEU A 22 2.68 -7.41 0.33
N ALA A 23 2.02 -6.85 1.34
CA ALA A 23 2.65 -6.60 2.63
C ALA A 23 3.07 -7.92 3.32
N GLU A 24 2.22 -8.95 3.28
CA GLU A 24 2.51 -10.27 3.84
C GLU A 24 3.69 -10.94 3.12
N GLU A 25 3.75 -10.86 1.79
CA GLU A 25 4.87 -11.36 0.98
C GLU A 25 6.19 -10.66 1.30
N ILE A 26 6.17 -9.33 1.41
CA ILE A 26 7.35 -8.54 1.77
C ILE A 26 7.88 -8.95 3.16
N LEU A 27 6.99 -9.22 4.12
CA LEU A 27 7.38 -9.68 5.45
C LEU A 27 7.91 -11.13 5.45
N ALA A 28 7.35 -11.99 4.59
CA ALA A 28 7.72 -13.40 4.49
C ALA A 28 9.05 -13.64 3.74
N ASP A 29 9.51 -12.70 2.92
CA ASP A 29 10.74 -12.80 2.12
C ASP A 29 12.02 -13.06 2.95
N GLY A 30 11.99 -12.85 4.28
CA GLY A 30 13.06 -13.26 5.21
C GLY A 30 14.41 -12.55 5.02
N LYS A 31 14.52 -11.68 4.01
CA LYS A 31 15.72 -10.88 3.74
C LYS A 31 15.92 -9.86 4.86
N ARG A 32 17.02 -10.01 5.61
CA ARG A 32 17.54 -8.91 6.43
C ARG A 32 17.94 -7.79 5.49
N ARG A 33 17.33 -6.61 5.68
CA ARG A 33 17.65 -5.39 4.95
C ARG A 33 18.29 -4.43 5.94
N GLU A 34 19.40 -3.79 5.54
CA GLU A 34 20.07 -2.78 6.35
C GLU A 34 19.24 -1.47 6.45
N GLY A 35 18.17 -1.34 5.67
CA GLY A 35 17.31 -0.16 5.64
C GLY A 35 15.83 -0.44 5.41
N ALA A 36 15.04 0.63 5.39
CA ALA A 36 13.60 0.58 5.19
C ALA A 36 13.21 0.32 3.73
N ILE A 37 12.04 -0.29 3.54
CA ILE A 37 11.41 -0.45 2.24
C ILE A 37 10.55 0.79 1.98
N VAL A 38 10.83 1.47 0.87
CA VAL A 38 10.06 2.65 0.45
C VAL A 38 9.20 2.29 -0.75
N LEU A 39 7.87 2.38 -0.59
CA LEU A 39 6.90 2.15 -1.66
C LEU A 39 6.29 3.47 -2.11
N GLY A 40 6.55 3.87 -3.36
CA GLY A 40 5.93 5.04 -3.97
C GLY A 40 4.58 4.72 -4.60
N LEU A 41 3.49 5.34 -4.13
CA LEU A 41 2.16 5.21 -4.74
C LEU A 41 1.86 6.39 -5.67
N LYS A 42 1.81 6.14 -6.97
CA LYS A 42 1.50 7.14 -8.00
C LYS A 42 0.11 6.92 -8.59
N GLY A 43 -0.65 8.00 -8.75
CA GLY A 43 -1.97 7.98 -9.39
C GLY A 43 -2.78 9.23 -9.10
N ASN A 44 -3.86 9.45 -9.85
CA ASN A 44 -4.73 10.63 -9.75
C ASN A 44 -5.50 10.68 -8.40
N LEU A 45 -6.10 11.84 -8.09
CA LEU A 45 -7.05 11.95 -6.99
C LEU A 45 -8.19 10.94 -7.18
N GLY A 46 -8.58 10.23 -6.11
CA GLY A 46 -9.55 9.13 -6.21
C GLY A 46 -9.00 7.82 -6.78
N GLY A 47 -7.75 7.77 -7.29
CA GLY A 47 -7.12 6.57 -7.87
C GLY A 47 -6.74 5.45 -6.89
N GLY A 48 -7.40 5.35 -5.73
CA GLY A 48 -7.24 4.21 -4.81
C GLY A 48 -6.00 4.18 -3.91
N LYS A 49 -5.13 5.19 -3.94
CA LYS A 49 -3.88 5.23 -3.15
C LYS A 49 -4.09 5.02 -1.63
N THR A 50 -5.05 5.72 -1.04
CA THR A 50 -5.37 5.58 0.40
C THR A 50 -6.01 4.21 0.69
N THR A 51 -6.85 3.71 -0.20
CA THR A 51 -7.45 2.37 -0.13
C THR A 51 -6.38 1.29 -0.14
N PHE A 52 -5.38 1.40 -1.01
CA PHE A 52 -4.21 0.53 -1.05
C PHE A 52 -3.46 0.58 0.28
N THR A 53 -3.12 1.79 0.76
CA THR A 53 -2.38 1.99 2.02
C THR A 53 -3.08 1.33 3.21
N GLN A 54 -4.41 1.43 3.29
CA GLN A 54 -5.21 0.78 4.33
C GLN A 54 -5.12 -0.75 4.27
N GLY A 55 -5.15 -1.34 3.07
CA GLY A 55 -4.98 -2.78 2.89
C GLY A 55 -3.57 -3.24 3.26
N PHE A 56 -2.56 -2.49 2.81
CA PHE A 56 -1.16 -2.74 3.13
C PHE A 56 -0.90 -2.71 4.64
N ALA A 57 -1.39 -1.68 5.34
CA ALA A 57 -1.29 -1.56 6.79
C ALA A 57 -1.89 -2.76 7.54
N LYS A 58 -3.02 -3.29 7.05
CA LYS A 58 -3.62 -4.52 7.61
C LYS A 58 -2.70 -5.73 7.46
N GLY A 59 -2.00 -5.87 6.33
CA GLY A 59 -1.01 -6.94 6.13
C GLY A 59 0.19 -6.81 7.07
N LEU A 60 0.54 -5.57 7.44
CA LEU A 60 1.53 -5.28 8.48
C LEU A 60 1.00 -5.43 9.93
N ARG A 61 -0.25 -5.86 10.11
CA ARG A 61 -0.94 -6.01 11.41
C ARG A 61 -1.16 -4.71 12.18
N ILE A 62 -1.14 -3.56 11.49
CA ILE A 62 -1.52 -2.26 12.04
C ILE A 62 -3.03 -2.26 12.24
N LYS A 63 -3.50 -1.92 13.45
CA LYS A 63 -4.92 -1.95 13.82
C LYS A 63 -5.57 -0.57 13.79
N GLU A 64 -4.76 0.46 13.80
CA GLU A 64 -5.13 1.86 13.83
C GLU A 64 -5.80 2.28 12.51
N LYS A 65 -6.68 3.28 12.61
CA LYS A 65 -7.37 3.83 11.45
C LYS A 65 -6.38 4.69 10.64
N ILE A 66 -6.05 4.22 9.44
CA ILE A 66 -5.27 5.00 8.47
C ILE A 66 -6.17 6.01 7.76
N LEU A 67 -5.93 7.30 8.01
CA LEU A 67 -6.58 8.43 7.35
C LEU A 67 -5.70 9.01 6.23
N SER A 68 -6.33 9.59 5.21
CA SER A 68 -5.59 10.27 4.15
C SER A 68 -4.98 11.56 4.69
N PRO A 69 -3.66 11.79 4.56
CA PRO A 69 -3.05 13.05 4.99
C PRO A 69 -3.34 14.20 4.02
N THR A 70 -4.15 13.99 2.97
CA THR A 70 -4.44 14.97 1.91
C THR A 70 -4.81 16.35 2.48
N PHE A 71 -5.72 16.42 3.44
CA PHE A 71 -6.13 17.70 4.05
C PHE A 71 -5.13 18.25 5.07
N ASN A 72 -4.24 17.42 5.61
CA ASN A 72 -3.19 17.86 6.53
C ASN A 72 -1.97 18.43 5.79
N ILE A 73 -1.69 17.94 4.58
CA ILE A 73 -0.57 18.40 3.75
C ILE A 73 -0.96 19.63 2.91
N LEU A 74 -2.23 19.73 2.47
CA LEU A 74 -2.72 20.87 1.70
C LEU A 74 -2.96 22.15 2.55
N LYS A 75 -2.91 22.05 3.88
CA LYS A 75 -3.05 23.19 4.81
C LYS A 75 -1.79 24.08 4.90
N LYS A 76 -1.04 24.20 3.81
CA LYS A 76 0.08 25.14 3.71
C LYS A 76 -0.34 26.41 3.00
#